data_AF-A0A9W9IAX0-F1
#
_entry.id   AF-A0A9W9IAX0-F1
#
_cell.length_a   1.000
_cell.length_b   1.000
_cell.length_c   1.000
_cell.angle_alpha   90.00
_cell.angle_beta   90.00
_cell.angle_gamma   90.00
#
_symmetry.space_group_name_H-M   'P 1'
#
loop_
_entity.id
_entity.type
_entity.pdbx_description
1 polymer ?
#
loop_
_entity_poly.entity_id
_entity_poly.type
_entity_poly.pdbx_seq_one_letter_code
_entity_poly.pdbx_strand_id
1 'polypeptide(L)'
;MHYSGFVITDVTVTKCSSINPFSNCKLDPEAWHRVDKDLYLRSGWTSTAYIQFQRKKEEELGPDDKVVIDLKISRLTPVTENVGKGDTDVWEQRAGGIWLKRTASRHASDSGKAVTYIDVLFGADAVDPRLNWEVKDTPLLLDSTTERLETRLSIRRGNPTKQRKPVPRINDNGKFKVMQLADIHLSTGLGTCRDPVPAESVPGQKCEADPRTLEFVERLLDEEKPDMVIFSGDQVNGETAPDAQSALFKSVKLVVDRKIPYAAIFGNHDDEGDLNREQLMAVYEELPYSLSAAGPEDIDGVGNYIVEVLDRGKSTHSALTFYLLDTHSYSPDERQFRGYDWIKPSQTRWFKNTAQSLRRKHREYSHIHMNLAFIHIPLPEYRSSGKYWKGQWPEVPTAPGFNSGFKDALEEEGVLFVSCGQ
;
A
#
# COMPACT_ATOMS: atom_id res chain seq x y z
N MET A 1 -14.27 28.80 3.83
CA MET A 1 -13.11 28.23 3.12
C MET A 1 -13.61 27.90 1.72
N HIS A 2 -13.29 28.74 0.73
CA HIS A 2 -13.63 28.45 -0.66
C HIS A 2 -12.72 27.31 -1.13
N TYR A 3 -13.34 26.26 -1.65
CA TYR A 3 -12.71 25.06 -2.16
C TYR A 3 -11.96 25.36 -3.46
N SER A 4 -10.76 24.81 -3.61
CA SER A 4 -9.94 24.92 -4.83
C SER A 4 -9.82 23.58 -5.57
N GLY A 5 -10.67 22.60 -5.25
CA GLY A 5 -10.48 21.24 -5.73
C GLY A 5 -11.11 20.96 -7.09
N PHE A 6 -10.72 19.82 -7.63
CA PHE A 6 -11.14 19.35 -8.94
C PHE A 6 -12.29 18.36 -8.82
N VAL A 7 -13.27 18.50 -9.71
CA VAL A 7 -14.35 17.54 -9.90
C VAL A 7 -14.24 16.91 -11.28
N ILE A 8 -14.65 15.65 -11.40
CA ILE A 8 -14.64 14.94 -12.67
C ILE A 8 -15.89 15.30 -13.46
N THR A 9 -15.71 15.69 -14.72
CA THR A 9 -16.79 16.06 -15.64
C THR A 9 -17.08 14.96 -16.65
N ASP A 10 -16.08 14.16 -17.03
CA ASP A 10 -16.29 13.02 -17.93
C ASP A 10 -15.25 11.92 -17.71
N VAL A 11 -15.55 10.71 -18.16
CA VAL A 11 -14.72 9.51 -18.05
C VAL A 11 -14.87 8.70 -19.32
N THR A 12 -13.77 8.15 -19.82
CA THR A 12 -13.79 7.27 -20.98
C THR A 12 -12.68 6.23 -20.91
N VAL A 13 -12.74 5.27 -21.82
CA VAL A 13 -11.65 4.31 -22.06
C VAL A 13 -11.11 4.54 -23.46
N THR A 14 -9.80 4.62 -23.58
CA THR A 14 -9.11 4.62 -24.88
C THR A 14 -8.39 3.29 -25.08
N LYS A 15 -8.69 2.60 -26.18
CA LYS A 15 -7.95 1.41 -26.64
C LYS A 15 -7.01 1.80 -27.78
N CYS A 16 -5.81 1.24 -27.80
CA CYS A 16 -4.81 1.53 -28.82
C CYS A 16 -4.11 0.26 -29.25
N SER A 17 -3.62 0.26 -30.49
CA SER A 17 -2.88 -0.85 -31.04
C SER A 17 -1.52 -0.42 -31.59
N SER A 18 -0.48 -1.15 -31.19
CA SER A 18 0.88 -0.94 -31.74
C SER A 18 0.98 -1.22 -33.24
N ILE A 19 -0.01 -1.90 -33.84
CA ILE A 19 -0.06 -2.20 -35.28
C ILE A 19 -0.73 -1.07 -36.07
N ASN A 20 -1.59 -0.26 -35.45
CA ASN A 20 -2.27 0.85 -36.11
C ASN A 20 -1.59 2.18 -35.76
N PRO A 21 -0.81 2.79 -36.68
CA PRO A 21 -0.09 4.03 -36.43
C PRO A 21 -1.01 5.24 -36.18
N PHE A 22 -2.31 5.12 -36.49
CA PHE A 22 -3.32 6.15 -36.20
C PHE A 22 -4.02 5.96 -34.85
N SER A 23 -3.74 4.87 -34.12
CA SER A 23 -4.30 4.67 -32.79
C SER A 23 -3.46 5.40 -31.74
N ASN A 24 -3.98 6.52 -31.23
CA ASN A 24 -3.32 7.28 -30.17
C ASN A 24 -3.98 6.99 -28.81
N CYS A 25 -3.15 6.71 -27.81
CA CYS A 25 -3.55 6.45 -26.42
C CYS A 25 -3.62 7.68 -25.54
N LYS A 26 -3.46 8.85 -26.14
CA LYS A 26 -3.57 10.13 -25.48
C LYS A 26 -4.67 10.91 -26.18
N LEU A 27 -5.74 11.17 -25.43
CA LEU A 27 -6.63 12.29 -25.78
C LEU A 27 -5.86 13.58 -25.52
N ASP A 28 -6.47 14.71 -25.87
CA ASP A 28 -5.90 16.03 -25.60
C ASP A 28 -5.41 16.13 -24.14
N PRO A 29 -4.09 16.21 -23.90
CA PRO A 29 -3.52 16.18 -22.55
C PRO A 29 -3.85 17.45 -21.75
N GLU A 30 -4.29 18.53 -22.41
CA GLU A 30 -4.76 19.74 -21.73
C GLU A 30 -6.17 19.55 -21.14
N ALA A 31 -6.95 18.61 -21.67
CA ALA A 31 -8.33 18.35 -21.27
C ALA A 31 -8.54 17.01 -20.54
N TRP A 32 -7.71 16.00 -20.83
CA TRP A 32 -7.89 14.63 -20.34
C TRP A 32 -6.68 14.16 -19.53
N HIS A 33 -6.97 13.63 -18.36
CA HIS A 33 -6.00 12.95 -17.51
C HIS A 33 -6.10 11.45 -17.69
N ARG A 34 -4.96 10.78 -17.86
CA ARG A 34 -4.87 9.32 -17.98
C ARG A 34 -4.52 8.71 -16.63
N VAL A 35 -5.20 7.61 -16.27
CA VAL A 35 -4.71 6.71 -15.23
C VAL A 35 -3.62 5.84 -15.86
N ASP A 36 -2.39 5.94 -15.37
CA ASP A 36 -1.21 5.26 -15.93
C ASP A 36 -1.14 3.77 -15.55
N LYS A 37 -2.25 3.07 -15.74
CA LYS A 37 -2.40 1.61 -15.58
C LYS A 37 -3.01 1.03 -16.84
N ASP A 38 -2.28 0.11 -17.48
CA ASP A 38 -2.80 -0.63 -18.63
C ASP A 38 -3.89 -1.59 -18.13
N LEU A 39 -5.11 -1.44 -18.64
CA LEU A 39 -6.28 -2.23 -18.24
C LEU A 39 -6.10 -3.73 -18.55
N TYR A 40 -5.12 -4.09 -19.38
CA TYR A 40 -4.75 -5.47 -19.67
C TYR A 40 -3.56 -5.99 -18.85
N LEU A 41 -3.06 -5.25 -17.86
CA LEU A 41 -1.86 -5.61 -17.08
C LEU A 41 -0.68 -6.02 -17.97
N ARG A 42 -0.47 -5.31 -19.08
CA ARG A 42 0.63 -5.59 -20.05
C ARG A 42 0.58 -7.00 -20.66
N SER A 43 -0.55 -7.72 -20.52
CA SER A 43 -0.75 -9.05 -21.12
C SER A 43 -1.16 -9.00 -22.60
N GLY A 44 -1.57 -7.82 -23.09
CA GLY A 44 -1.90 -7.59 -24.50
C GLY A 44 -0.66 -7.46 -25.37
N TRP A 45 -0.54 -8.30 -26.41
CA TRP A 45 0.64 -8.30 -27.29
C TRP A 45 0.72 -7.06 -28.19
N THR A 46 -0.44 -6.58 -28.64
CA THR A 46 -0.54 -5.50 -29.63
C THR A 46 -1.57 -4.46 -29.24
N SER A 47 -2.23 -4.62 -28.09
CA SER A 47 -3.31 -3.76 -27.62
C SER A 47 -3.06 -3.32 -26.19
N THR A 48 -3.25 -2.03 -25.92
CA THR A 48 -3.30 -1.46 -24.57
C THR A 48 -4.61 -0.70 -24.40
N ALA A 49 -5.06 -0.55 -23.16
CA ALA A 49 -6.22 0.27 -22.87
C ALA A 49 -5.99 1.06 -21.58
N TYR A 50 -6.54 2.27 -21.51
CA TYR A 50 -6.38 3.16 -20.36
C TYR A 50 -7.68 3.88 -20.04
N ILE A 51 -7.92 4.11 -18.75
CA ILE A 51 -8.95 5.05 -18.29
C ILE A 51 -8.42 6.47 -18.48
N GLN A 52 -9.28 7.33 -19.03
CA GLN A 52 -9.04 8.76 -19.08
C GLN A 52 -10.25 9.50 -18.52
N PHE A 53 -10.01 10.62 -17.83
CA PHE A 53 -11.07 11.44 -17.28
C PHE A 53 -10.76 12.93 -17.42
N GLN A 54 -11.81 13.72 -17.60
CA GLN A 54 -11.74 15.17 -17.55
C GLN A 54 -12.00 15.63 -16.13
N ARG A 55 -11.27 16.66 -15.69
CA ARG A 55 -11.55 17.33 -14.43
C ARG A 55 -11.47 18.84 -14.61
N LYS A 56 -12.29 19.56 -13.87
CA LYS A 56 -12.27 21.02 -13.78
C LYS A 56 -12.22 21.45 -12.34
N LYS A 57 -11.63 22.61 -12.06
CA LYS A 57 -11.83 23.22 -10.74
C LYS A 57 -13.27 23.62 -10.60
N GLU A 58 -13.81 23.51 -9.39
CA GLU A 58 -15.19 23.90 -9.12
C GLU A 58 -15.47 25.38 -9.46
N GLU A 59 -14.52 26.27 -9.19
CA GLU A 59 -14.62 27.70 -9.52
C GLU A 59 -14.63 28.01 -11.04
N GLU A 60 -14.20 27.04 -11.87
CA GLU A 60 -14.13 27.15 -13.32
C GLU A 60 -15.33 26.49 -14.02
N LEU A 61 -16.30 25.95 -13.26
CA LEU A 61 -17.51 25.32 -13.82
C LEU A 61 -18.44 26.37 -14.43
N GLY A 62 -18.73 26.20 -15.72
CA GLY A 62 -19.73 26.98 -16.45
C GLY A 62 -21.16 26.49 -16.19
N PRO A 63 -22.18 27.27 -16.61
CA PRO A 63 -23.60 26.91 -16.42
C PRO A 63 -24.03 25.59 -17.06
N ASP A 64 -23.35 25.17 -18.13
CA ASP A 64 -23.65 23.96 -18.89
C ASP A 64 -22.74 22.78 -18.52
N ASP A 65 -21.75 23.00 -17.65
CA ASP A 65 -20.86 21.94 -17.21
C ASP A 65 -21.62 20.96 -16.32
N LYS A 66 -21.52 19.67 -16.65
CA LYS A 66 -22.07 18.61 -15.80
C LYS A 66 -20.97 17.86 -15.06
N VAL A 67 -21.19 17.69 -13.76
CA VAL A 67 -20.30 16.96 -12.84
C VAL A 67 -20.75 15.52 -12.73
N VAL A 68 -19.79 14.59 -12.71
CA VAL A 68 -20.04 13.17 -12.44
C VAL A 68 -20.33 12.99 -10.94
N ILE A 69 -21.55 12.60 -10.62
CA ILE A 69 -22.00 12.34 -9.24
C ILE A 69 -22.13 10.84 -8.94
N ASP A 70 -22.16 10.00 -9.97
CA ASP A 70 -22.09 8.56 -9.81
C ASP A 70 -21.50 7.88 -11.03
N LEU A 71 -20.91 6.70 -10.81
CA LEU A 71 -20.31 5.86 -11.84
C LEU A 71 -20.65 4.41 -11.52
N LYS A 72 -21.20 3.71 -12.53
CA LYS A 72 -21.53 2.28 -12.46
C LYS A 72 -20.97 1.54 -13.66
N ILE A 73 -20.68 0.25 -13.49
CA ILE A 73 -20.28 -0.63 -14.58
C ILE A 73 -21.40 -1.65 -14.76
N SER A 74 -21.98 -1.73 -15.96
CA SER A 74 -23.13 -2.57 -16.24
C SER A 74 -23.33 -2.82 -17.74
N ARG A 75 -23.81 -4.02 -18.09
CA ARG A 75 -24.26 -4.34 -19.47
C ARG A 75 -25.57 -3.65 -19.82
N LEU A 76 -26.40 -3.34 -18.82
CA LEU A 76 -27.71 -2.72 -18.97
C LEU A 76 -27.71 -1.30 -18.40
N THR A 77 -28.63 -0.45 -18.86
CA THR A 77 -28.83 0.88 -18.28
C THR A 77 -29.14 0.77 -16.79
N PRO A 78 -28.38 1.45 -15.90
CA PRO A 78 -28.66 1.41 -14.48
C PRO A 78 -30.02 2.02 -14.12
N VAL A 79 -30.65 1.49 -13.07
CA VAL A 79 -31.92 2.01 -12.54
C VAL A 79 -31.68 3.35 -11.84
N THR A 80 -32.53 4.34 -12.12
CA THR A 80 -32.54 5.64 -11.43
C THR A 80 -33.54 5.61 -10.28
N GLU A 81 -33.07 5.45 -9.05
CA GLU A 81 -33.95 5.54 -7.86
C GLU A 81 -34.25 7.01 -7.51
N ASN A 82 -35.53 7.32 -7.28
CA ASN A 82 -36.08 8.62 -6.86
C ASN A 82 -35.79 9.83 -7.77
N VAL A 83 -36.58 9.99 -8.84
CA VAL A 83 -36.69 11.25 -9.57
C VAL A 83 -37.56 12.21 -8.74
N GLY A 84 -36.93 13.02 -7.87
CA GLY A 84 -37.55 14.25 -7.39
C GLY A 84 -37.85 15.15 -8.60
N LYS A 85 -39.05 15.74 -8.66
CA LYS A 85 -39.48 16.61 -9.77
C LYS A 85 -38.45 17.72 -10.02
N GLY A 86 -37.68 17.60 -11.10
CA GLY A 86 -36.82 18.67 -11.62
C GLY A 86 -35.47 18.25 -12.19
N ASP A 87 -34.91 17.09 -11.78
CA ASP A 87 -33.58 16.66 -12.25
C ASP A 87 -33.68 15.58 -13.33
N THR A 88 -33.20 15.90 -14.53
CA THR A 88 -33.08 14.98 -15.68
C THR A 88 -31.77 14.19 -15.59
N ASP A 89 -31.51 13.55 -14.44
CA ASP A 89 -30.30 12.76 -14.23
C ASP A 89 -30.37 11.45 -15.04
N VAL A 90 -29.99 11.52 -16.30
CA VAL A 90 -29.92 10.37 -17.21
C VAL A 90 -28.53 9.74 -17.13
N TRP A 91 -28.49 8.41 -17.07
CA TRP A 91 -27.25 7.65 -17.18
C TRP A 91 -26.70 7.73 -18.61
N GLU A 92 -25.47 8.22 -18.75
CA GLU A 92 -24.76 8.33 -20.03
C GLU A 92 -23.77 7.17 -20.18
N GLN A 93 -23.86 6.42 -21.28
CA GLN A 93 -22.98 5.28 -21.55
C GLN A 93 -21.61 5.71 -22.07
N ARG A 94 -20.58 4.95 -21.72
CA ARG A 94 -19.20 5.02 -22.22
C ARG A 94 -18.69 3.59 -22.52
N ALA A 95 -17.51 3.49 -23.14
CA ALA A 95 -16.88 2.21 -23.41
C ALA A 95 -16.59 1.41 -22.12
N GLY A 96 -16.53 0.08 -22.23
CA GLY A 96 -16.22 -0.80 -21.09
C GLY A 96 -17.37 -1.00 -20.11
N GLY A 97 -18.61 -0.74 -20.54
CA GLY A 97 -19.80 -0.84 -19.69
C GLY A 97 -19.91 0.27 -18.65
N ILE A 98 -19.12 1.34 -18.75
CA ILE A 98 -19.16 2.47 -17.84
C ILE A 98 -20.42 3.30 -18.11
N TRP A 99 -21.15 3.62 -17.05
CA TRP A 99 -22.29 4.51 -17.03
C TRP A 99 -22.02 5.66 -16.07
N LEU A 100 -22.16 6.89 -16.55
CA LEU A 100 -21.96 8.10 -15.77
C LEU A 100 -23.31 8.73 -15.44
N LYS A 101 -23.54 9.04 -14.17
CA LYS A 101 -24.63 9.92 -13.75
C LYS A 101 -24.05 11.31 -13.59
N ARG A 102 -24.55 12.25 -14.40
CA ARG A 102 -24.04 13.61 -14.48
C ARG A 102 -25.15 14.62 -14.25
N THR A 103 -24.86 15.67 -13.50
CA THR A 103 -25.82 16.76 -13.20
C THR A 103 -25.18 18.13 -13.41
N ALA A 104 -25.98 19.09 -13.86
CA ALA A 104 -25.61 20.51 -13.96
C ALA A 104 -26.02 21.29 -12.70
N SER A 105 -26.50 20.62 -11.65
CA SER A 105 -26.92 21.26 -10.42
C SER A 105 -25.75 21.99 -9.76
N ARG A 106 -25.96 23.27 -9.41
CA ARG A 106 -24.93 24.18 -8.88
C ARG A 106 -24.25 23.70 -7.59
N HIS A 107 -24.89 22.83 -6.82
CA HIS A 107 -24.34 22.30 -5.56
C HIS A 107 -23.85 20.86 -5.67
N ALA A 108 -23.84 20.29 -6.88
CA ALA A 108 -23.42 18.92 -7.10
C ALA A 108 -21.92 18.74 -6.88
N SER A 109 -21.10 19.71 -7.31
CA SER A 109 -19.65 19.75 -7.13
C SER A 109 -19.23 19.83 -5.67
N ASP A 110 -19.94 20.63 -4.86
CA ASP A 110 -19.75 20.76 -3.41
C ASP A 110 -20.25 19.53 -2.61
N SER A 111 -20.99 18.62 -3.24
CA SER A 111 -21.58 17.49 -2.53
C SER A 111 -20.54 16.42 -2.22
N GLY A 112 -20.69 15.73 -1.08
CA GLY A 112 -19.92 14.52 -0.77
C GLY A 112 -20.14 13.36 -1.75
N LYS A 113 -20.96 13.55 -2.79
CA LYS A 113 -21.25 12.57 -3.84
C LYS A 113 -20.43 12.78 -5.11
N ALA A 114 -19.92 14.00 -5.36
CA ALA A 114 -19.14 14.31 -6.55
C ALA A 114 -17.92 13.38 -6.67
N VAL A 115 -17.69 12.84 -7.86
CA VAL A 115 -16.50 12.05 -8.15
C VAL A 115 -15.34 13.01 -8.41
N THR A 116 -14.26 12.87 -7.67
CA THR A 116 -13.11 13.80 -7.70
C THR A 116 -11.81 13.16 -8.15
N TYR A 117 -11.77 11.83 -8.25
CA TYR A 117 -10.65 11.09 -8.83
C TYR A 117 -11.08 9.68 -9.25
N ILE A 118 -10.34 9.10 -10.18
CA ILE A 118 -10.50 7.70 -10.62
C ILE A 118 -9.12 7.05 -10.66
N ASP A 119 -9.07 5.81 -10.23
CA ASP A 119 -7.91 4.92 -10.28
C ASP A 119 -8.38 3.52 -10.71
N VAL A 120 -7.44 2.63 -10.99
CA VAL A 120 -7.70 1.26 -11.41
C VAL A 120 -7.00 0.28 -10.46
N LEU A 121 -7.73 -0.75 -10.05
CA LEU A 121 -7.24 -1.86 -9.24
C LEU A 121 -7.61 -3.18 -9.93
N PHE A 122 -6.94 -4.27 -9.55
CA PHE A 122 -7.09 -5.57 -10.21
C PHE A 122 -7.32 -6.68 -9.20
N GLY A 123 -8.08 -7.69 -9.61
CA GLY A 123 -8.43 -8.84 -8.77
C GLY A 123 -9.85 -8.77 -8.20
N ALA A 124 -10.44 -9.95 -7.97
CA ALA A 124 -11.77 -10.06 -7.35
C ALA A 124 -11.80 -9.58 -5.89
N ASP A 125 -10.63 -9.60 -5.24
CA ASP A 125 -10.36 -9.17 -3.87
C ASP A 125 -9.72 -7.77 -3.79
N ALA A 126 -9.81 -6.98 -4.87
CA ALA A 126 -9.31 -5.61 -4.89
C ALA A 126 -10.04 -4.75 -3.83
N VAL A 127 -9.26 -4.08 -2.99
CA VAL A 127 -9.75 -3.15 -1.97
C VAL A 127 -9.00 -1.83 -2.06
N ASP A 128 -9.59 -0.76 -1.52
CA ASP A 128 -8.95 0.55 -1.46
C ASP A 128 -8.92 1.07 -0.01
N PRO A 129 -7.72 1.19 0.61
CA PRO A 129 -7.58 1.70 1.98
C PRO A 129 -7.64 3.23 2.04
N ARG A 130 -7.63 3.94 0.92
CA ARG A 130 -7.64 5.41 0.92
C ARG A 130 -9.01 5.93 1.37
N LEU A 131 -9.02 7.01 2.17
CA LEU A 131 -10.26 7.61 2.66
C LEU A 131 -11.09 8.19 1.52
N ASN A 132 -12.41 7.94 1.56
CA ASN A 132 -13.40 8.36 0.56
C ASN A 132 -13.22 7.72 -0.82
N TRP A 133 -12.49 6.61 -0.91
CA TRP A 133 -12.40 5.79 -2.12
C TRP A 133 -13.35 4.60 -2.06
N GLU A 134 -13.83 4.18 -3.23
CA GLU A 134 -14.80 3.11 -3.40
C GLU A 134 -14.39 2.29 -4.63
N VAL A 135 -14.06 1.01 -4.43
CA VAL A 135 -13.86 0.05 -5.52
C VAL A 135 -15.22 -0.37 -6.07
N LYS A 136 -15.38 -0.39 -7.38
CA LYS A 136 -16.62 -0.84 -8.02
C LYS A 136 -16.68 -2.36 -8.10
N ASP A 137 -17.83 -2.91 -7.72
CA ASP A 137 -18.06 -4.35 -7.62
C ASP A 137 -18.02 -5.10 -8.95
N THR A 138 -18.33 -4.43 -10.06
CA THR A 138 -18.32 -5.04 -11.40
C THR A 138 -17.05 -4.62 -12.14
N PRO A 139 -16.25 -5.58 -12.66
CA PRO A 139 -15.08 -5.26 -13.45
C PRO A 139 -15.47 -4.62 -14.79
N LEU A 140 -14.52 -3.92 -15.41
CA LEU A 140 -14.70 -3.32 -16.73
C LEU A 140 -15.08 -4.37 -17.77
N LEU A 141 -16.10 -4.06 -18.56
CA LEU A 141 -16.69 -4.93 -19.57
C LEU A 141 -16.14 -4.57 -20.96
N LEU A 142 -14.81 -4.52 -21.09
CA LEU A 142 -14.14 -4.15 -22.33
C LEU A 142 -13.93 -5.33 -23.27
N ASP A 143 -13.61 -6.49 -22.71
CA ASP A 143 -13.43 -7.78 -23.36
C ASP A 143 -13.21 -8.87 -22.30
N SER A 144 -13.03 -10.12 -22.73
CA SER A 144 -12.82 -11.26 -21.83
C SER A 144 -11.53 -11.15 -20.99
N THR A 145 -10.54 -10.35 -21.41
CA THR A 145 -9.30 -10.17 -20.65
C THR A 145 -9.56 -9.31 -19.42
N THR A 146 -10.25 -8.18 -19.55
CA THR A 146 -10.55 -7.31 -18.39
C THR A 146 -11.52 -7.97 -17.41
N GLU A 147 -12.44 -8.80 -17.90
CA GLU A 147 -13.31 -9.63 -17.04
C GLU A 147 -12.47 -10.67 -16.27
N ARG A 148 -11.55 -11.38 -16.94
CA ARG A 148 -10.68 -12.40 -16.29
C ARG A 148 -9.69 -11.80 -15.28
N LEU A 149 -9.12 -10.64 -15.58
CA LEU A 149 -8.20 -9.93 -14.68
C LEU A 149 -8.94 -9.20 -13.55
N GLU A 150 -10.28 -9.16 -13.60
CA GLU A 150 -11.10 -8.41 -12.66
C GLU A 150 -10.65 -6.94 -12.57
N THR A 151 -10.46 -6.30 -13.72
CA THR A 151 -10.02 -4.89 -13.81
C THR A 151 -11.12 -3.97 -13.29
N ARG A 152 -10.94 -3.39 -12.12
CA ARG A 152 -11.96 -2.62 -11.39
C ARG A 152 -11.60 -1.14 -11.34
N LEU A 153 -12.62 -0.29 -11.39
CA LEU A 153 -12.47 1.13 -11.13
C LEU A 153 -12.54 1.37 -9.62
N SER A 154 -11.61 2.16 -9.10
CA SER A 154 -11.73 2.78 -7.78
C SER A 154 -11.98 4.27 -7.96
N ILE A 155 -12.99 4.82 -7.27
CA ILE A 155 -13.36 6.23 -7.42
C ILE A 155 -13.26 6.94 -6.07
N ARG A 156 -12.76 8.18 -6.08
CA ARG A 156 -12.80 9.06 -4.91
C ARG A 156 -14.03 9.94 -4.95
N ARG A 157 -14.72 10.06 -3.81
CA ARG A 157 -15.86 10.98 -3.65
C ARG A 157 -15.56 12.14 -2.72
N GLY A 158 -16.13 13.29 -3.08
CA GLY A 158 -16.01 14.51 -2.31
C GLY A 158 -14.56 14.94 -2.08
N ASN A 159 -14.35 15.63 -0.97
CA ASN A 159 -13.10 16.31 -0.72
C ASN A 159 -12.00 15.35 -0.24
N PRO A 160 -10.75 15.53 -0.70
CA PRO A 160 -9.61 14.85 -0.12
C PRO A 160 -9.54 15.15 1.38
N THR A 161 -9.55 14.11 2.21
CA THR A 161 -9.45 14.28 3.66
C THR A 161 -7.99 14.48 4.02
N LYS A 162 -7.64 15.62 4.64
CA LYS A 162 -6.29 15.83 5.16
C LYS A 162 -6.03 14.85 6.29
N GLN A 163 -5.16 13.89 6.05
CA GLN A 163 -4.78 12.91 7.05
C GLN A 163 -3.86 13.55 8.08
N ARG A 164 -4.10 13.28 9.36
CA ARG A 164 -3.16 13.60 10.44
C ARG A 164 -2.38 12.34 10.74
N LYS A 165 -1.04 12.40 10.64
CA LYS A 165 -0.19 11.28 11.06
C LYS A 165 -0.47 10.97 12.53
N PRO A 166 -0.74 9.70 12.89
CA PRO A 166 -0.95 9.33 14.27
C PRO A 166 0.34 9.59 15.08
N VAL A 167 0.19 9.76 16.39
CA VAL A 167 1.34 9.87 17.31
C VAL A 167 1.23 8.72 18.30
N PRO A 168 1.98 7.63 18.09
CA PRO A 168 1.95 6.48 18.98
C PRO A 168 2.27 6.87 20.43
N ARG A 169 1.55 6.27 21.37
CA ARG A 169 1.70 6.57 22.79
C ARG A 169 1.52 5.32 23.64
N ILE A 170 2.31 5.21 24.70
CA ILE A 170 2.09 4.22 25.75
C ILE A 170 0.69 4.41 26.33
N ASN A 171 -0.07 3.31 26.44
CA ASN A 171 -1.41 3.33 26.99
C ASN A 171 -1.40 3.68 28.48
N ASP A 172 -2.57 4.05 29.02
CA ASP A 172 -2.73 4.38 30.44
C ASP A 172 -2.37 3.21 31.37
N ASN A 173 -2.48 1.96 30.87
CA ASN A 173 -2.07 0.76 31.58
C ASN A 173 -0.54 0.52 31.59
N GLY A 174 0.24 1.41 30.98
CA GLY A 174 1.70 1.33 30.90
C GLY A 174 2.23 0.32 29.88
N LYS A 175 1.39 -0.21 28.99
CA LYS A 175 1.77 -1.17 27.95
C LYS A 175 1.60 -0.58 26.56
N PHE A 176 2.39 -1.09 25.63
CA PHE A 176 2.27 -0.81 24.20
C PHE A 176 2.49 -2.13 23.45
N LYS A 177 1.49 -2.57 22.69
CA LYS A 177 1.48 -3.84 21.96
C LYS A 177 1.77 -3.57 20.49
N VAL A 178 2.85 -4.17 20.00
CA VAL A 178 3.21 -4.17 18.59
C VAL A 178 2.91 -5.55 18.01
N MET A 179 2.22 -5.59 16.87
CA MET A 179 2.11 -6.78 16.05
C MET A 179 3.00 -6.63 14.83
N GLN A 180 3.91 -7.57 14.61
CA GLN A 180 4.70 -7.64 13.39
C GLN A 180 4.02 -8.59 12.40
N LEU A 181 3.83 -8.12 11.17
CA LEU A 181 3.34 -8.92 10.06
C LEU A 181 4.45 -8.95 9.00
N ALA A 182 5.06 -10.10 8.82
CA ALA A 182 6.13 -10.36 7.86
C ALA A 182 5.63 -11.38 6.83
N ASP A 183 6.16 -11.32 5.60
CA ASP A 183 6.08 -12.43 4.65
C ASP A 183 4.66 -12.93 4.39
N ILE A 184 3.71 -11.98 4.25
CA ILE A 184 2.32 -12.33 3.93
C ILE A 184 2.13 -12.62 2.43
N HIS A 185 3.07 -12.16 1.58
CA HIS A 185 3.20 -12.55 0.17
C HIS A 185 1.89 -12.45 -0.63
N LEU A 186 1.26 -11.26 -0.66
CA LEU A 186 -0.01 -11.06 -1.38
C LEU A 186 0.20 -10.87 -2.89
N SER A 187 -0.71 -11.43 -3.68
CA SER A 187 -0.70 -11.40 -5.15
C SER A 187 -1.64 -10.30 -5.71
N THR A 188 -1.55 -10.03 -7.02
CA THR A 188 -2.66 -9.37 -7.73
C THR A 188 -3.77 -10.40 -7.97
N GLY A 189 -4.94 -10.21 -7.37
CA GLY A 189 -5.99 -11.25 -7.31
C GLY A 189 -5.77 -12.27 -6.19
N LEU A 190 -6.52 -13.38 -6.23
CA LEU A 190 -6.75 -14.28 -5.08
C LEU A 190 -5.54 -15.13 -4.64
N GLY A 191 -4.40 -15.00 -5.31
CA GLY A 191 -3.21 -15.83 -5.08
C GLY A 191 -3.42 -17.31 -5.42
N THR A 192 -2.37 -18.11 -5.30
CA THR A 192 -2.44 -19.58 -5.49
C THR A 192 -1.74 -20.27 -4.33
N CYS A 193 -2.42 -21.25 -3.73
CA CYS A 193 -1.85 -22.02 -2.63
C CYS A 193 -0.73 -22.93 -3.13
N ARG A 194 0.44 -22.86 -2.49
CA ARG A 194 1.58 -23.76 -2.71
C ARG A 194 1.58 -24.87 -1.66
N ASP A 195 1.70 -24.49 -0.38
CA ASP A 195 1.73 -25.40 0.78
C ASP A 195 0.69 -24.96 1.84
N PRO A 196 -0.63 -25.17 1.57
CA PRO A 196 -1.69 -24.63 2.40
C PRO A 196 -1.72 -25.24 3.82
N VAL A 197 -1.89 -24.38 4.83
CA VAL A 197 -2.12 -24.77 6.23
C VAL A 197 -3.43 -24.16 6.75
N PRO A 198 -4.39 -24.97 7.24
CA PRO A 198 -4.45 -26.43 7.15
C PRO A 198 -4.46 -26.93 5.69
N ALA A 199 -4.04 -28.17 5.48
CA ALA A 199 -4.08 -28.80 4.16
C ALA A 199 -5.49 -28.79 3.58
N GLU A 200 -5.60 -28.73 2.26
CA GLU A 200 -6.88 -28.80 1.57
C GLU A 200 -7.62 -30.08 1.95
N SER A 201 -8.91 -29.95 2.28
CA SER A 201 -9.74 -31.11 2.62
C SER A 201 -9.98 -32.03 1.41
N VAL A 202 -9.88 -31.49 0.19
CA VAL A 202 -9.97 -32.22 -1.07
C VAL A 202 -8.83 -31.77 -1.99
N PRO A 203 -7.91 -32.67 -2.37
CA PRO A 203 -6.83 -32.32 -3.30
C PRO A 203 -7.38 -31.78 -4.63
N GLY A 204 -6.91 -30.59 -5.04
CA GLY A 204 -7.31 -29.97 -6.31
C GLY A 204 -8.57 -29.12 -6.23
N GLN A 205 -9.13 -28.88 -5.02
CA GLN A 205 -10.05 -27.78 -4.82
C GLN A 205 -9.29 -26.46 -5.06
N LYS A 206 -9.88 -25.52 -5.78
CA LYS A 206 -9.27 -24.21 -6.03
C LYS A 206 -9.09 -23.48 -4.69
N CYS A 207 -7.89 -23.52 -4.13
CA CYS A 207 -7.51 -22.77 -2.95
C CYS A 207 -7.00 -21.37 -3.33
N GLU A 208 -7.51 -20.39 -2.63
CA GLU A 208 -7.20 -18.98 -2.79
C GLU A 208 -6.31 -18.59 -1.60
N ALA A 209 -5.06 -18.22 -1.88
CA ALA A 209 -4.04 -18.02 -0.86
C ALA A 209 -4.30 -16.71 -0.09
N ASP A 210 -4.52 -15.61 -0.81
CA ASP A 210 -4.68 -14.28 -0.24
C ASP A 210 -5.86 -14.21 0.74
N PRO A 211 -7.09 -14.68 0.39
CA PRO A 211 -8.21 -14.66 1.34
C PRO A 211 -7.93 -15.42 2.63
N ARG A 212 -7.23 -16.55 2.57
CA ARG A 212 -6.89 -17.35 3.76
C ARG A 212 -5.90 -16.61 4.68
N THR A 213 -4.86 -16.02 4.09
CA THR A 213 -3.89 -15.21 4.84
C THR A 213 -4.56 -13.98 5.44
N LEU A 214 -5.38 -13.26 4.67
CA LEU A 214 -6.09 -12.08 5.13
C LEU A 214 -7.08 -12.40 6.25
N GLU A 215 -7.89 -13.46 6.13
CA GLU A 215 -8.81 -13.89 7.19
C GLU A 215 -8.06 -14.24 8.48
N PHE A 216 -6.91 -14.92 8.38
CA PHE A 216 -6.09 -15.23 9.54
C PHE A 216 -5.55 -13.96 10.21
N VAL A 217 -5.01 -13.02 9.44
CA VAL A 217 -4.50 -11.74 9.96
C VAL A 217 -5.62 -10.89 10.56
N GLU A 218 -6.80 -10.84 9.93
CA GLU A 218 -7.98 -10.14 10.46
C GLU A 218 -8.35 -10.63 11.86
N ARG A 219 -8.43 -11.96 12.03
CA ARG A 219 -8.71 -12.57 13.32
C ARG A 219 -7.65 -12.24 14.36
N LEU A 220 -6.37 -12.30 14.01
CA LEU A 220 -5.29 -11.92 14.91
C LEU A 220 -5.40 -10.45 15.33
N LEU A 221 -5.67 -9.54 14.39
CA LEU A 221 -5.85 -8.12 14.69
C LEU A 221 -7.02 -7.87 15.65
N ASP A 222 -8.13 -8.60 15.47
CA ASP A 222 -9.34 -8.46 16.30
C ASP A 222 -9.19 -9.08 17.70
N GLU A 223 -8.45 -10.18 17.80
CA GLU A 223 -8.15 -10.87 19.06
C GLU A 223 -7.06 -10.13 19.86
N GLU A 224 -5.94 -9.81 19.22
CA GLU A 224 -4.78 -9.21 19.90
C GLU A 224 -4.94 -7.72 20.14
N LYS A 225 -5.65 -6.99 19.27
CA LYS A 225 -5.87 -5.54 19.35
C LYS A 225 -4.56 -4.77 19.59
N PRO A 226 -3.59 -4.85 18.65
CA PRO A 226 -2.32 -4.16 18.81
C PRO A 226 -2.50 -2.63 18.75
N ASP A 227 -1.60 -1.93 19.43
CA ASP A 227 -1.53 -0.46 19.40
C ASP A 227 -0.84 0.04 18.12
N MET A 228 -0.02 -0.81 17.51
CA MET A 228 0.67 -0.54 16.25
C MET A 228 0.99 -1.84 15.51
N VAL A 229 1.01 -1.77 14.18
CA VAL A 229 1.50 -2.84 13.31
C VAL A 229 2.83 -2.47 12.67
N ILE A 230 3.75 -3.42 12.54
CA ILE A 230 4.95 -3.30 11.71
C ILE A 230 4.85 -4.28 10.56
N PHE A 231 4.81 -3.77 9.34
CA PHE A 231 4.99 -4.56 8.13
C PHE A 231 6.47 -4.70 7.84
N SER A 232 7.06 -5.86 8.15
CA SER A 232 8.51 -6.06 8.12
C SER A 232 9.03 -6.72 6.84
N GLY A 233 8.51 -6.26 5.70
CA GLY A 233 8.88 -6.75 4.37
C GLY A 233 8.03 -7.91 3.86
N ASP A 234 8.10 -8.11 2.54
CA ASP A 234 7.41 -9.15 1.77
C ASP A 234 5.89 -9.16 1.97
N GLN A 235 5.32 -7.95 1.88
CA GLN A 235 3.87 -7.78 1.87
C GLN A 235 3.29 -8.07 0.49
N VAL A 236 4.09 -7.82 -0.56
CA VAL A 236 3.76 -8.09 -1.96
C VAL A 236 4.61 -9.24 -2.46
N ASN A 237 3.98 -10.24 -3.05
CA ASN A 237 4.66 -11.36 -3.71
C ASN A 237 4.92 -11.01 -5.17
N GLY A 238 6.02 -10.28 -5.42
CA GLY A 238 6.29 -9.59 -6.67
C GLY A 238 6.06 -10.41 -7.95
N GLU A 239 6.50 -11.67 -8.00
CA GLU A 239 6.28 -12.59 -9.14
C GLU A 239 4.79 -12.69 -9.55
N THR A 240 3.90 -12.68 -8.56
CA THR A 240 2.45 -12.87 -8.72
C THR A 240 1.66 -11.57 -8.57
N ALA A 241 2.34 -10.44 -8.47
CA ALA A 241 1.75 -9.12 -8.28
C ALA A 241 2.10 -8.16 -9.43
N PRO A 242 1.62 -8.40 -10.67
CA PRO A 242 1.83 -7.51 -11.80
C PRO A 242 1.22 -6.10 -11.63
N ASP A 243 0.35 -5.90 -10.63
CA ASP A 243 0.01 -4.60 -10.04
C ASP A 243 0.24 -4.68 -8.53
N ALA A 244 1.40 -4.20 -8.09
CA ALA A 244 1.85 -4.25 -6.69
C ALA A 244 0.95 -3.43 -5.76
N GLN A 245 0.37 -2.32 -6.27
CA GLN A 245 -0.57 -1.50 -5.51
C GLN A 245 -1.80 -2.29 -5.07
N SER A 246 -2.39 -3.09 -5.96
CA SER A 246 -3.58 -3.90 -5.66
C SER A 246 -3.30 -4.96 -4.61
N ALA A 247 -2.10 -5.57 -4.64
CA ALA A 247 -1.66 -6.52 -3.63
C ALA A 247 -1.43 -5.82 -2.27
N LEU A 248 -0.64 -4.75 -2.27
CA LEU A 248 -0.30 -3.96 -1.09
C LEU A 248 -1.55 -3.45 -0.36
N PHE A 249 -2.54 -2.97 -1.12
CA PHE A 249 -3.75 -2.37 -0.55
C PHE A 249 -4.53 -3.34 0.33
N LYS A 250 -4.47 -4.65 0.07
CA LYS A 250 -5.16 -5.67 0.86
C LYS A 250 -4.68 -5.70 2.30
N SER A 251 -3.36 -5.73 2.54
CA SER A 251 -2.80 -5.76 3.90
C SER A 251 -3.02 -4.44 4.63
N VAL A 252 -2.83 -3.31 3.93
CA VAL A 252 -3.04 -1.98 4.50
C VAL A 252 -4.52 -1.75 4.87
N LYS A 253 -5.46 -2.26 4.08
CA LYS A 253 -6.90 -2.16 4.37
C LYS A 253 -7.24 -2.70 5.76
N LEU A 254 -6.62 -3.81 6.16
CA LEU A 254 -6.89 -4.46 7.44
C LEU A 254 -6.61 -3.54 8.63
N VAL A 255 -5.50 -2.80 8.59
CA VAL A 255 -5.08 -1.89 9.67
C VAL A 255 -5.77 -0.54 9.58
N VAL A 256 -6.06 -0.05 8.37
CA VAL A 256 -6.76 1.22 8.16
C VAL A 256 -8.21 1.15 8.65
N ASP A 257 -8.93 0.05 8.36
CA ASP A 257 -10.31 -0.14 8.82
C ASP A 257 -10.39 -0.17 10.36
N ARG A 258 -9.35 -0.71 10.99
CA ARG A 258 -9.20 -0.78 12.45
C ARG A 258 -8.58 0.48 13.06
N LYS A 259 -8.17 1.44 12.22
CA LYS A 259 -7.50 2.69 12.63
C LYS A 259 -6.21 2.48 13.42
N ILE A 260 -5.51 1.38 13.11
CA ILE A 260 -4.26 1.01 13.77
C ILE A 260 -3.11 1.71 13.04
N PRO A 261 -2.30 2.54 13.73
CA PRO A 261 -1.05 3.06 13.19
C PRO A 261 -0.14 1.94 12.72
N TYR A 262 0.57 2.15 11.61
CA TYR A 262 1.54 1.16 11.15
C TYR A 262 2.78 1.80 10.54
N ALA A 263 3.86 1.03 10.46
CA ALA A 263 5.06 1.41 9.71
C ALA A 263 5.53 0.20 8.88
N ALA A 264 6.17 0.47 7.75
CA ALA A 264 6.57 -0.54 6.79
C ALA A 264 8.03 -0.41 6.36
N ILE A 265 8.70 -1.55 6.24
CA ILE A 265 9.96 -1.72 5.51
C ILE A 265 9.75 -2.77 4.43
N PHE A 266 10.70 -2.85 3.50
CA PHE A 266 10.62 -3.76 2.38
C PHE A 266 11.41 -5.04 2.61
N GLY A 267 10.89 -6.11 2.03
CA GLY A 267 11.60 -7.34 1.81
C GLY A 267 12.04 -7.50 0.37
N ASN A 268 12.69 -8.62 0.05
CA ASN A 268 13.32 -8.80 -1.25
C ASN A 268 12.32 -9.03 -2.40
N HIS A 269 11.06 -9.37 -2.09
CA HIS A 269 10.02 -9.61 -3.10
C HIS A 269 9.14 -8.39 -3.39
N ASP A 270 9.12 -7.40 -2.51
CA ASP A 270 8.19 -6.27 -2.62
C ASP A 270 8.39 -5.45 -3.91
N ASP A 271 9.65 -5.33 -4.39
CA ASP A 271 10.04 -4.52 -5.54
C ASP A 271 10.30 -5.31 -6.83
N GLU A 272 9.85 -6.57 -6.91
CA GLU A 272 9.95 -7.40 -8.11
C GLU A 272 8.76 -7.23 -9.08
N GLY A 273 7.75 -6.45 -8.69
CA GLY A 273 6.53 -6.19 -9.47
C GLY A 273 6.65 -5.01 -10.46
N ASP A 274 5.57 -4.24 -10.61
CA ASP A 274 5.51 -3.10 -11.53
C ASP A 274 5.98 -1.76 -10.94
N LEU A 275 6.17 -1.70 -9.62
CA LEU A 275 6.64 -0.53 -8.87
C LEU A 275 7.96 -0.84 -8.17
N ASN A 276 8.90 0.11 -8.20
CA ASN A 276 10.12 0.02 -7.41
C ASN A 276 9.89 0.45 -5.94
N ARG A 277 10.90 0.28 -5.10
CA ARG A 277 10.85 0.60 -3.65
C ARG A 277 10.47 2.05 -3.38
N GLU A 278 11.02 3.01 -4.13
CA GLU A 278 10.71 4.42 -3.97
C GLU A 278 9.23 4.71 -4.26
N GLN A 279 8.71 4.13 -5.35
CA GLN A 279 7.31 4.27 -5.75
C GLN A 279 6.37 3.60 -4.73
N LEU A 280 6.70 2.40 -4.26
CA LEU A 280 5.91 1.71 -3.23
C LEU A 280 5.94 2.45 -1.89
N MET A 281 7.07 3.05 -1.52
CA MET A 281 7.17 3.83 -0.29
C MET A 281 6.34 5.11 -0.38
N ALA A 282 6.34 5.77 -1.55
CA ALA A 282 5.47 6.91 -1.80
C ALA A 282 3.99 6.53 -1.64
N VAL A 283 3.59 5.34 -2.10
CA VAL A 283 2.24 4.81 -1.82
C VAL A 283 2.02 4.67 -0.31
N TYR A 284 2.92 4.00 0.42
CA TYR A 284 2.79 3.85 1.87
C TYR A 284 2.67 5.19 2.61
N GLU A 285 3.46 6.21 2.25
CA GLU A 285 3.47 7.52 2.91
C GLU A 285 2.15 8.28 2.76
N GLU A 286 1.39 8.03 1.69
CA GLU A 286 0.09 8.66 1.40
C GLU A 286 -1.11 7.96 2.04
N LEU A 287 -0.94 6.70 2.49
CA LEU A 287 -2.02 5.90 3.03
C LEU A 287 -2.37 6.27 4.49
N PRO A 288 -3.66 6.16 4.88
CA PRO A 288 -4.11 6.48 6.24
C PRO A 288 -3.36 5.71 7.31
N TYR A 289 -3.10 6.35 8.46
CA TYR A 289 -2.44 5.75 9.63
C TYR A 289 -0.99 5.29 9.41
N SER A 290 -0.42 5.50 8.23
CA SER A 290 0.98 5.22 7.94
C SER A 290 1.92 6.16 8.68
N LEU A 291 2.95 5.56 9.28
CA LEU A 291 4.13 6.21 9.84
C LEU A 291 5.38 5.92 9.02
N SER A 292 5.21 5.24 7.87
CA SER A 292 6.31 4.94 6.97
C SER A 292 6.94 6.21 6.40
N ALA A 293 8.23 6.11 6.08
CA ALA A 293 8.98 7.16 5.42
C ALA A 293 10.08 6.57 4.53
N ALA A 294 10.39 7.23 3.41
CA ALA A 294 11.53 6.86 2.58
C ALA A 294 12.87 6.98 3.33
N GLY A 295 12.97 7.94 4.25
CA GLY A 295 14.21 8.26 4.94
C GLY A 295 15.05 9.28 4.16
N PRO A 296 16.31 9.50 4.56
CA PRO A 296 17.19 10.45 3.89
C PRO A 296 17.63 9.96 2.51
N GLU A 297 17.64 10.86 1.52
CA GLU A 297 18.00 10.56 0.12
C GLU A 297 19.48 10.17 -0.08
N ASP A 298 20.35 10.51 0.88
CA ASP A 298 21.80 10.27 0.81
C ASP A 298 22.24 8.95 1.48
N ILE A 299 21.29 8.11 1.89
CA ILE A 299 21.51 6.83 2.56
C ILE A 299 21.06 5.70 1.64
N ASP A 300 21.83 4.62 1.56
CA ASP A 300 21.50 3.47 0.72
C ASP A 300 20.17 2.82 1.17
N GLY A 301 19.33 2.45 0.19
CA GLY A 301 18.04 1.78 0.40
C GLY A 301 16.90 2.75 0.71
N VAL A 302 15.67 2.24 0.72
CA VAL A 302 14.43 3.01 0.94
C VAL A 302 13.70 2.45 2.15
N GLY A 303 13.36 3.31 3.11
CA GLY A 303 12.77 2.87 4.37
C GLY A 303 13.74 2.89 5.54
N ASN A 304 14.69 3.84 5.56
CA ASN A 304 15.61 4.08 6.67
C ASN A 304 15.09 5.23 7.55
N TYR A 305 14.32 4.91 8.59
CA TYR A 305 13.67 5.92 9.44
C TYR A 305 13.44 5.43 10.87
N ILE A 306 12.93 6.32 11.71
CA ILE A 306 12.56 5.99 13.09
C ILE A 306 11.09 6.28 13.36
N VAL A 307 10.50 5.52 14.27
CA VAL A 307 9.20 5.82 14.88
C VAL A 307 9.38 5.90 16.39
N GLU A 308 9.03 7.05 16.98
CA GLU A 308 9.05 7.24 18.44
C GLU A 308 7.66 7.03 19.02
N VAL A 309 7.58 6.21 20.08
CA VAL A 309 6.35 6.03 20.89
C VAL A 309 6.47 6.89 22.12
N LEU A 310 5.57 7.86 22.27
CA LEU A 310 5.60 8.80 23.39
C LEU A 310 5.11 8.16 24.69
N ASP A 311 5.57 8.66 25.82
CA ASP A 311 5.06 8.28 27.14
C ASP A 311 3.57 8.66 27.32
N ARG A 312 2.91 8.06 28.30
CA ARG A 312 1.48 8.22 28.58
C ARG A 312 1.04 9.68 28.80
N GLY A 313 -0.26 9.90 28.66
CA GLY A 313 -0.88 11.20 28.90
C GLY A 313 -0.42 12.28 27.91
N LYS A 314 0.07 13.41 28.42
CA LYS A 314 0.48 14.58 27.61
C LYS A 314 1.99 14.72 27.45
N SER A 315 2.77 13.74 27.90
CA SER A 315 4.22 13.76 27.80
C SER A 315 4.66 13.84 26.33
N THR A 316 5.73 14.59 26.07
CA THR A 316 6.40 14.63 24.76
C THR A 316 7.70 13.83 24.75
N HIS A 317 8.01 13.13 25.84
CA HIS A 317 9.19 12.28 25.93
C HIS A 317 8.93 10.94 25.24
N SER A 318 9.93 10.48 24.50
CA SER A 318 9.90 9.19 23.81
C SER A 318 10.19 8.06 24.80
N ALA A 319 9.26 7.12 24.92
CA ALA A 319 9.43 5.90 25.71
C ALA A 319 10.11 4.80 24.91
N LEU A 320 9.80 4.67 23.61
CA LEU A 320 10.37 3.68 22.69
C LEU A 320 10.84 4.36 21.40
N THR A 321 11.96 3.92 20.84
CA THR A 321 12.35 4.23 19.47
C THR A 321 12.44 2.95 18.66
N PHE A 322 11.66 2.88 17.59
CA PHE A 322 11.76 1.83 16.59
C PHE A 322 12.65 2.34 15.46
N TYR A 323 13.72 1.62 15.16
CA TYR A 323 14.57 1.84 14.00
C TYR A 323 14.14 0.91 12.89
N LEU A 324 13.75 1.46 11.75
CA LEU A 324 13.31 0.73 10.59
C LEU A 324 14.40 0.90 9.54
N LEU A 325 14.95 -0.21 9.05
CA LEU A 325 16.03 -0.19 8.09
C LEU A 325 15.75 -1.10 6.90
N ASP A 326 16.15 -0.62 5.73
CA ASP A 326 16.11 -1.39 4.50
C ASP A 326 17.30 -2.35 4.42
N THR A 327 17.06 -3.65 4.37
CA THR A 327 18.11 -4.66 4.14
C THR A 327 18.36 -4.99 2.68
N HIS A 328 17.72 -4.26 1.77
CA HIS A 328 17.76 -4.43 0.31
C HIS A 328 17.11 -5.74 -0.16
N SER A 329 17.49 -6.23 -1.34
CA SER A 329 17.02 -7.49 -1.93
C SER A 329 18.17 -8.50 -2.03
N TYR A 330 18.74 -8.67 -3.22
CA TYR A 330 19.76 -9.69 -3.51
C TYR A 330 21.15 -9.09 -3.60
N SER A 331 22.17 -9.92 -3.34
CA SER A 331 23.55 -9.49 -3.28
C SER A 331 24.03 -8.83 -4.59
N PRO A 332 24.67 -7.66 -4.53
CA PRO A 332 25.28 -7.04 -5.71
C PRO A 332 26.57 -7.74 -6.16
N ASP A 333 27.11 -8.66 -5.35
CA ASP A 333 28.31 -9.46 -5.66
C ASP A 333 28.03 -10.96 -5.44
N GLU A 334 27.15 -11.52 -6.26
CA GLU A 334 26.81 -12.96 -6.30
C GLU A 334 28.02 -13.90 -6.52
N ARG A 335 29.17 -13.37 -6.96
CA ARG A 335 30.38 -14.19 -7.13
C ARG A 335 31.03 -14.48 -5.78
N GLN A 336 31.07 -13.51 -4.88
CA GLN A 336 31.71 -13.64 -3.57
C GLN A 336 30.71 -13.93 -2.46
N PHE A 337 29.56 -13.29 -2.49
CA PHE A 337 28.52 -13.36 -1.47
C PHE A 337 27.20 -13.71 -2.13
N ARG A 338 26.85 -15.00 -2.18
CA ARG A 338 25.62 -15.46 -2.82
C ARG A 338 24.38 -15.19 -1.98
N GLY A 339 23.27 -14.89 -2.67
CA GLY A 339 21.95 -14.81 -2.07
C GLY A 339 21.57 -13.37 -1.73
N TYR A 340 21.53 -13.06 -0.43
CA TYR A 340 20.92 -11.83 0.06
C TYR A 340 21.93 -10.72 0.26
N ASP A 341 21.45 -9.49 0.09
CA ASP A 341 22.23 -8.28 0.36
C ASP A 341 22.27 -7.94 1.86
N TRP A 342 22.98 -6.87 2.23
CA TRP A 342 23.27 -6.49 3.60
C TRP A 342 23.18 -4.97 3.81
N ILE A 343 23.01 -4.58 5.08
CA ILE A 343 23.08 -3.19 5.54
C ILE A 343 24.41 -2.54 5.13
N LYS A 344 24.34 -1.39 4.47
CA LYS A 344 25.50 -0.65 3.95
C LYS A 344 26.18 0.23 5.00
N PRO A 345 27.45 0.61 4.80
CA PRO A 345 28.16 1.51 5.71
C PRO A 345 27.48 2.87 5.92
N SER A 346 26.79 3.41 4.91
CA SER A 346 26.01 4.66 4.99
C SER A 346 24.86 4.51 6.01
N GLN A 347 24.10 3.43 5.92
CA GLN A 347 23.01 3.07 6.84
C GLN A 347 23.52 2.86 8.27
N THR A 348 24.63 2.13 8.44
CA THR A 348 25.25 1.97 9.77
C THR A 348 25.65 3.31 10.39
N ARG A 349 26.24 4.21 9.59
CA ARG A 349 26.63 5.55 10.05
C ARG A 349 25.41 6.40 10.38
N TRP A 350 24.38 6.37 9.53
CA TRP A 350 23.12 7.06 9.77
C TRP A 350 22.45 6.60 11.06
N PHE A 351 22.36 5.28 11.26
CA PHE A 351 21.78 4.68 12.47
C PHE A 351 22.51 5.17 13.73
N LYS A 352 23.84 5.06 13.76
CA LYS A 352 24.66 5.51 14.90
C LYS A 352 24.49 7.01 15.16
N ASN A 353 24.58 7.83 14.12
CA ASN A 353 24.42 9.28 14.24
C ASN A 353 23.03 9.65 14.76
N THR A 354 21.98 8.99 14.27
CA THR A 354 20.60 9.19 14.69
C THR A 354 20.43 8.84 16.16
N ALA A 355 20.84 7.63 16.56
CA ALA A 355 20.77 7.19 17.96
C ALA A 355 21.52 8.14 18.90
N GLN A 356 22.76 8.51 18.55
CA GLN A 356 23.58 9.43 19.33
C GLN A 356 22.94 10.83 19.47
N SER A 357 22.31 11.34 18.40
CA SER A 357 21.63 12.64 18.42
C SER A 357 20.43 12.68 19.37
N LEU A 358 19.77 11.53 19.58
CA LEU A 358 18.58 11.42 20.43
C LEU A 358 18.90 11.15 21.91
N ARG A 359 20.12 10.66 22.22
CA ARG A 359 20.55 10.28 23.59
C ARG A 359 20.21 11.32 24.65
N ARG A 360 20.36 12.62 24.37
CA ARG A 360 20.01 13.68 25.36
C ARG A 360 18.51 13.70 25.65
N LYS A 361 17.67 13.72 24.60
CA LYS A 361 16.21 13.72 24.73
C LYS A 361 15.72 12.45 25.42
N HIS A 362 16.29 11.30 25.06
CA HIS A 362 15.93 10.02 25.68
C HIS A 362 16.28 9.96 27.18
N ARG A 363 17.34 10.65 27.63
CA ARG A 363 17.68 10.78 29.06
C ARG A 363 16.74 11.70 29.86
N GLU A 364 15.98 12.56 29.18
CA GLU A 364 14.97 13.42 29.84
C GLU A 364 13.70 12.62 30.19
N TYR A 365 13.52 11.44 29.59
CA TYR A 365 12.47 10.51 29.99
C TYR A 365 12.73 9.94 31.39
N SER A 366 11.72 9.96 32.25
CA SER A 366 11.85 9.56 33.66
C SER A 366 11.95 8.05 33.88
N HIS A 367 11.73 7.24 32.85
CA HIS A 367 11.87 5.79 32.88
C HIS A 367 12.95 5.34 31.89
N ILE A 368 13.14 4.03 31.78
CA ILE A 368 14.12 3.45 30.84
C ILE A 368 13.56 3.59 29.41
N HIS A 369 14.22 4.38 28.59
CA HIS A 369 13.98 4.43 27.15
C HIS A 369 14.46 3.13 26.49
N MET A 370 13.71 2.60 25.52
CA MET A 370 14.05 1.36 24.82
C MET A 370 14.19 1.57 23.31
N ASN A 371 15.32 1.14 22.76
CA ASN A 371 15.57 1.09 21.32
C ASN A 371 15.29 -0.33 20.80
N LEU A 372 14.51 -0.43 19.72
CA LEU A 372 14.24 -1.69 19.00
C LEU A 372 14.54 -1.47 17.52
N ALA A 373 14.96 -2.51 16.80
CA ALA A 373 15.16 -2.46 15.36
C ALA A 373 14.27 -3.46 14.61
N PHE A 374 13.80 -3.05 13.43
CA PHE A 374 13.06 -3.88 12.50
C PHE A 374 13.80 -3.88 11.16
N ILE A 375 14.07 -5.08 10.67
CA ILE A 375 14.72 -5.37 9.39
C ILE A 375 13.93 -6.47 8.68
N HIS A 376 14.17 -6.73 7.39
CA HIS A 376 13.55 -7.88 6.72
C HIS A 376 14.51 -9.06 6.67
N ILE A 377 15.62 -8.93 5.93
CA ILE A 377 16.67 -9.96 5.83
C ILE A 377 17.43 -10.02 7.17
N PRO A 378 17.59 -11.20 7.79
CA PRO A 378 18.26 -11.34 9.07
C PRO A 378 19.76 -11.03 8.96
N LEU A 379 20.37 -10.62 10.08
CA LEU A 379 21.83 -10.44 10.14
C LEU A 379 22.56 -11.81 10.09
N PRO A 380 23.82 -11.87 9.62
CA PRO A 380 24.59 -13.11 9.57
C PRO A 380 24.67 -13.86 10.90
N GLU A 381 24.60 -13.16 12.03
CA GLU A 381 24.67 -13.77 13.36
C GLU A 381 23.48 -14.67 13.69
N TYR A 382 22.37 -14.58 12.97
CA TYR A 382 21.24 -15.53 13.09
C TYR A 382 21.64 -16.95 12.67
N ARG A 383 22.70 -17.12 11.88
CA ARG A 383 23.25 -18.43 11.48
C ARG A 383 24.33 -18.96 12.41
N SER A 384 24.70 -18.21 13.45
CA SER A 384 25.78 -18.63 14.34
C SER A 384 25.37 -19.85 15.19
N SER A 385 26.32 -20.75 15.42
CA SER A 385 26.08 -21.98 16.18
C SER A 385 25.91 -21.70 17.68
N GLY A 386 25.21 -22.61 18.38
CA GLY A 386 25.07 -22.56 19.83
C GLY A 386 24.09 -21.49 20.36
N LYS A 387 23.26 -20.91 19.49
CA LYS A 387 22.23 -19.95 19.90
C LYS A 387 21.04 -20.66 20.54
N TYR A 388 20.50 -20.02 21.58
CA TYR A 388 19.21 -20.41 22.15
C TYR A 388 18.10 -19.98 21.21
N TRP A 389 17.16 -20.88 20.96
CA TRP A 389 15.96 -20.61 20.18
C TRP A 389 14.76 -21.28 20.84
N LYS A 390 13.58 -20.75 20.56
CA LYS A 390 12.30 -21.26 21.07
C LYS A 390 11.30 -21.24 19.92
N GLY A 391 10.63 -22.37 19.67
CA GLY A 391 9.67 -22.51 18.57
C GLY A 391 9.99 -23.70 17.68
N GLN A 392 9.62 -23.61 16.41
CA GLN A 392 10.02 -24.55 15.36
C GLN A 392 11.06 -23.89 14.45
N TRP A 393 11.95 -24.72 13.89
CA TRP A 393 13.02 -24.30 12.98
C TRP A 393 12.91 -25.14 11.71
N PRO A 394 11.83 -24.93 10.93
CA PRO A 394 11.59 -25.71 9.72
C PRO A 394 12.62 -25.36 8.63
N GLU A 395 13.16 -24.14 8.66
CA GLU A 395 14.02 -23.58 7.63
C GLU A 395 15.20 -22.83 8.26
N VAL A 396 16.30 -22.69 7.51
CA VAL A 396 17.49 -21.98 7.96
C VAL A 396 17.35 -20.49 7.61
N PRO A 397 17.69 -19.55 8.51
CA PRO A 397 17.61 -18.12 8.23
C PRO A 397 18.36 -17.74 6.95
N THR A 398 17.72 -16.90 6.13
CA THR A 398 18.20 -16.42 4.84
C THR A 398 19.16 -15.21 4.97
N ALA A 399 20.04 -15.22 5.95
CA ALA A 399 21.01 -14.13 6.16
C ALA A 399 21.98 -13.91 4.97
N PRO A 400 22.61 -12.74 4.84
CA PRO A 400 23.63 -12.51 3.81
C PRO A 400 24.92 -13.29 4.09
N GLY A 401 25.69 -13.53 3.03
CA GLY A 401 27.03 -14.12 3.14
C GLY A 401 28.08 -13.14 3.66
N PHE A 402 27.87 -11.84 3.45
CA PHE A 402 28.74 -10.77 3.95
C PHE A 402 28.26 -10.27 5.31
N ASN A 403 29.19 -10.10 6.26
CA ASN A 403 28.90 -9.47 7.54
C ASN A 403 29.38 -8.01 7.53
N SER A 404 28.43 -7.08 7.58
CA SER A 404 28.70 -5.64 7.60
C SER A 404 29.10 -5.10 8.99
N GLY A 405 29.07 -5.92 10.03
CA GLY A 405 29.31 -5.52 11.41
C GLY A 405 28.13 -4.75 12.03
N PHE A 406 26.94 -4.79 11.42
CA PHE A 406 25.80 -4.01 11.90
C PHE A 406 25.30 -4.43 13.29
N LYS A 407 25.47 -5.70 13.67
CA LYS A 407 25.19 -6.16 15.03
C LYS A 407 25.97 -5.37 16.08
N ASP A 408 27.25 -5.09 15.83
CA ASP A 408 28.09 -4.36 16.80
C ASP A 408 27.60 -2.92 16.96
N ALA A 409 27.13 -2.29 15.88
CA ALA A 409 26.51 -0.97 15.96
C ALA A 409 25.22 -0.98 16.79
N LEU A 410 24.38 -2.00 16.62
CA LEU A 410 23.15 -2.17 17.41
C LEU A 410 23.45 -2.31 18.91
N GLU A 411 24.48 -3.10 19.27
CA GLU A 411 24.93 -3.25 20.66
C GLU A 411 25.52 -1.95 21.23
N GLU A 412 26.36 -1.25 20.47
CA GLU A 412 26.97 0.02 20.86
C GLU A 412 25.94 1.12 21.15
N GLU A 413 24.83 1.13 20.40
CA GLU A 413 23.73 2.10 20.56
C GLU A 413 22.58 1.61 21.45
N GLY A 414 22.76 0.46 22.13
CA GLY A 414 21.84 -0.03 23.14
C GLY A 414 20.49 -0.49 22.58
N VAL A 415 20.47 -1.07 21.39
CA VAL A 415 19.27 -1.74 20.85
C VAL A 415 19.02 -3.03 21.62
N LEU A 416 17.83 -3.15 22.21
CA LEU A 416 17.47 -4.27 23.09
C LEU A 416 17.01 -5.50 22.31
N PHE A 417 16.39 -5.28 21.17
CA PHE A 417 15.75 -6.32 20.37
C PHE A 417 15.77 -5.94 18.89
N VAL A 418 16.02 -6.93 18.04
CA VAL A 418 15.93 -6.83 16.58
C VAL A 418 14.90 -7.85 16.13
N SER A 419 13.96 -7.43 15.31
CA SER A 419 13.03 -8.32 14.62
C SER A 419 13.34 -8.36 13.13
N CYS A 420 13.30 -9.55 12.54
CA CYS A 420 13.43 -9.78 11.10
C CYS A 420 12.18 -10.50 10.56
N GLY A 421 11.98 -10.46 9.23
CA GLY A 421 10.90 -11.16 8.55
C GLY A 421 11.32 -12.53 8.02
N GLN A 422 12.53 -12.62 7.48
CA GLN A 422 13.03 -13.74 6.69
C GLN A 422 13.88 -14.76 7.46
#